data_AF-A0A7W5FKM9-F1
#
_entry.id   AF-A0A7W5FKM9-F1
#
_cell.length_a   1.000
_cell.length_b   1.000
_cell.length_c   1.000
_cell.angle_alpha   90.00
_cell.angle_beta   90.00
_cell.angle_gamma   90.00
#
_symmetry.space_group_name_H-M   'P 1'
#
loop_
_entity.id
_entity.type
_entity.pdbx_description
1 polymer ?
#
loop_
_entity_poly.entity_id
_entity_poly.type
_entity_poly.pdbx_seq_one_letter_code
_entity_poly.pdbx_strand_id
1 'polypeptide(L)'
;MVLTKAYAQKADGFQGGVGFETMLSLPALRTEPDKFIFLMREGDYTNVFPYHFRDYYAINFSQDSEYKAKLDELIRRIYKKGKFEKAPLGNIPDFGVMDQMSTQVRSVEVPTSKSVFHDLDLPGVRKVSDLDKKKFINKSFIEICSLFEQLFDQLSRKHSGFEFSSEQINNQKKLFLLYLHGNQVSGVKIWIGGLSYDSNSICLSYGNHINVRLDSSMNEMISVDVNQQNQMILKITLSFFTKHESVTPEDVVRAIWTSSLAHSFKF
;
A
#
# COMPACT_ATOMS: atom_id res chain seq x y z
N MET A 1 -16.86 4.35 16.51
CA MET A 1 -16.85 3.73 17.85
C MET A 1 -17.43 4.72 18.84
N VAL A 2 -18.38 4.29 19.67
CA VAL A 2 -19.00 5.14 20.70
C VAL A 2 -18.29 4.89 22.03
N LEU A 3 -17.59 5.90 22.50
CA LEU A 3 -16.80 5.90 23.72
C LEU A 3 -17.69 6.30 24.90
N THR A 4 -17.75 5.40 25.89
CA THR A 4 -18.46 5.59 27.16
C THR A 4 -17.54 5.18 28.30
N LYS A 5 -17.86 5.59 29.53
CA LYS A 5 -17.08 5.17 30.71
C LYS A 5 -17.02 3.65 30.86
N ALA A 6 -18.15 2.97 30.63
CA ALA A 6 -18.22 1.51 30.68
C ALA A 6 -17.40 0.84 29.57
N TYR A 7 -17.36 1.44 28.38
CA TYR A 7 -16.50 1.00 27.28
C TYR A 7 -15.02 1.13 27.66
N ALA A 8 -14.62 2.29 28.19
CA ALA A 8 -13.24 2.57 28.61
C ALA A 8 -12.73 1.56 29.63
N GLN A 9 -13.50 1.30 30.70
CA GLN A 9 -13.12 0.34 31.74
C GLN A 9 -12.92 -1.09 31.20
N LYS A 10 -13.81 -1.54 30.30
CA LYS A 10 -13.70 -2.88 29.71
C LYS A 10 -12.56 -3.00 28.69
N ALA A 11 -12.33 -1.94 27.92
CA ALA A 11 -11.24 -1.86 26.95
C ALA A 11 -9.87 -1.84 27.65
N ASP A 12 -9.71 -1.01 28.69
CA ASP A 12 -8.47 -0.90 29.48
C ASP A 12 -8.13 -2.21 30.22
N GLY A 13 -9.15 -2.88 30.76
CA GLY A 13 -8.99 -4.16 31.43
C GLY A 13 -8.86 -5.35 30.46
N PHE A 14 -9.04 -5.15 29.16
CA PHE A 14 -9.16 -6.22 28.16
C PHE A 14 -10.19 -7.30 28.55
N GLN A 15 -11.32 -6.90 29.14
CA GLN A 15 -12.32 -7.82 29.68
C GLN A 15 -13.54 -7.97 28.78
N GLY A 16 -14.01 -9.21 28.63
CA GLY A 16 -15.21 -9.56 27.87
C GLY A 16 -15.10 -9.24 26.37
N GLY A 17 -16.24 -9.16 25.69
CA GLY A 17 -16.29 -8.90 24.23
C GLY A 17 -15.68 -7.56 23.82
N VAL A 18 -15.80 -6.53 24.67
CA VAL A 18 -15.25 -5.19 24.40
C VAL A 18 -13.73 -5.19 24.43
N GLY A 19 -13.10 -5.91 25.36
CA GLY A 19 -11.65 -6.06 25.40
C GLY A 19 -11.10 -6.78 24.18
N PHE A 20 -11.80 -7.83 23.74
CA PHE A 20 -11.46 -8.58 22.52
C PHE A 20 -11.57 -7.72 21.25
N GLU A 21 -12.67 -6.97 21.09
CA GLU A 21 -12.83 -6.01 19.99
C GLU A 21 -11.76 -4.93 20.00
N THR A 22 -11.43 -4.40 21.18
CA THR A 22 -10.36 -3.39 21.36
C THR A 22 -9.04 -3.96 20.86
N MET A 23 -8.67 -5.16 21.30
CA MET A 23 -7.43 -5.84 20.89
C MET A 23 -7.35 -6.07 19.38
N LEU A 24 -8.46 -6.45 18.73
CA LEU A 24 -8.51 -6.62 17.28
C LEU A 24 -8.44 -5.27 16.52
N SER A 25 -8.96 -4.20 17.11
CA SER A 25 -8.97 -2.88 16.49
C SER A 25 -7.63 -2.13 16.59
N LEU A 26 -6.80 -2.42 17.60
CA LEU A 26 -5.53 -1.71 17.85
C LEU A 26 -4.55 -1.74 16.67
N PRO A 27 -4.30 -2.88 16.00
CA PRO A 27 -3.43 -2.91 14.82
C PRO A 27 -3.97 -2.05 13.67
N ALA A 28 -5.26 -2.17 13.38
CA ALA A 28 -5.91 -1.42 12.31
C ALA A 28 -5.95 0.08 12.61
N LEU A 29 -6.10 0.47 13.87
CA LEU A 29 -6.07 1.86 14.31
C LEU A 29 -4.70 2.52 14.06
N ARG A 30 -3.60 1.75 14.19
CA ARG A 30 -2.23 2.22 13.90
C ARG A 30 -1.95 2.35 12.41
N THR A 31 -2.44 1.43 11.60
CA THR A 31 -2.15 1.41 10.15
C THR A 31 -3.10 2.30 9.34
N GLU A 32 -4.35 2.41 9.78
CA GLU A 32 -5.43 3.08 9.05
C GLU A 32 -6.31 3.91 10.02
N PRO A 33 -5.73 4.95 10.67
CA PRO A 33 -6.43 5.72 11.69
C PRO A 33 -7.72 6.39 11.17
N ASP A 34 -7.75 6.73 9.87
CA ASP A 34 -8.89 7.35 9.21
C ASP A 34 -10.11 6.43 9.05
N LYS A 35 -9.97 5.12 9.27
CA LYS A 35 -11.12 4.18 9.29
C LYS A 35 -11.92 4.26 10.59
N PHE A 36 -11.34 4.84 11.64
CA PHE A 36 -11.96 4.92 12.95
C PHE A 36 -12.48 6.34 13.20
N ILE A 37 -13.78 6.44 13.46
CA ILE A 37 -14.41 7.68 13.92
C ILE A 37 -14.84 7.47 15.36
N PHE A 38 -14.21 8.18 16.29
CA PHE A 38 -14.54 8.13 17.70
C PHE A 38 -15.62 9.16 18.03
N LEU A 39 -16.61 8.73 18.79
CA LEU A 39 -17.76 9.52 19.20
C LEU A 39 -17.87 9.44 20.72
N MET A 40 -18.12 10.55 21.40
CA MET A 40 -18.44 10.55 22.83
C MET A 40 -19.81 11.20 23.03
N ARG A 41 -20.66 10.61 23.87
CA ARG A 41 -22.01 11.12 24.16
C ARG A 41 -22.15 11.70 25.56
N GLU A 42 -21.29 11.29 26.48
CA GLU A 42 -21.35 11.68 27.89
C GLU A 42 -19.94 11.68 28.48
N GLY A 43 -19.72 12.47 29.54
CA GLY A 43 -18.48 12.51 30.31
C GLY A 43 -17.32 13.30 29.69
N ASP A 44 -16.21 13.34 30.42
CA ASP A 44 -14.98 14.02 30.01
C ASP A 44 -14.10 13.12 29.15
N TYR A 45 -13.31 13.75 28.27
CA TYR A 45 -12.38 13.06 27.37
C TYR A 45 -11.47 12.07 28.10
N THR A 46 -11.01 12.42 29.30
CA THR A 46 -10.12 11.59 30.12
C THR A 46 -10.79 10.33 30.66
N ASN A 47 -12.12 10.35 30.85
CA ASN A 47 -12.87 9.30 31.53
C ASN A 47 -13.49 8.28 30.57
N VAL A 48 -13.75 8.67 29.32
CA VAL A 48 -14.39 7.80 28.32
C VAL A 48 -13.42 7.26 27.28
N PHE A 49 -12.17 7.75 27.27
CA PHE A 49 -11.12 7.21 26.43
C PHE A 49 -10.31 6.14 27.16
N PRO A 50 -10.27 4.91 26.63
CA PRO A 50 -9.24 3.94 26.99
C PRO A 50 -7.84 4.54 26.81
N TYR A 51 -6.86 4.13 27.62
CA TYR A 51 -5.53 4.73 27.59
C TYR A 51 -4.85 4.63 26.22
N HIS A 52 -5.15 3.57 25.45
CA HIS A 52 -4.62 3.35 24.11
C HIS A 52 -5.16 4.31 23.03
N PHE A 53 -6.28 4.98 23.29
CA PHE A 53 -6.97 5.83 22.31
C PHE A 53 -6.80 7.33 22.57
N ARG A 54 -6.06 7.73 23.61
CA ARG A 54 -5.96 9.14 24.06
C ARG A 54 -5.40 10.10 23.00
N ASP A 55 -4.56 9.62 22.09
CA ASP A 55 -3.95 10.44 21.03
C ASP A 55 -4.87 10.64 19.81
N TYR A 56 -6.04 10.00 19.80
CA TYR A 56 -6.99 10.09 18.68
C TYR A 56 -8.11 11.06 19.01
N TYR A 57 -8.55 11.83 18.01
CA TYR A 57 -9.65 12.78 18.10
C TYR A 57 -11.03 12.09 18.15
N ALA A 58 -11.91 12.51 19.07
CA ALA A 58 -13.33 12.19 19.04
C ALA A 58 -14.22 13.40 18.82
N ILE A 59 -15.33 13.15 18.14
CA ILE A 59 -16.43 14.11 18.00
C ILE A 59 -17.25 14.06 19.29
N ASN A 60 -17.33 15.21 19.97
CA ASN A 60 -18.05 15.35 21.22
C ASN A 60 -19.52 15.70 21.00
N PHE A 61 -20.41 14.77 21.32
CA PHE A 61 -21.86 14.91 21.30
C PHE A 61 -22.46 15.11 22.70
N SER A 62 -21.70 15.53 23.72
CA SER A 62 -22.23 15.73 25.09
C SER A 62 -23.24 16.87 25.20
N GLN A 63 -23.15 17.90 24.34
CA GLN A 63 -24.02 19.06 24.36
C GLN A 63 -25.08 18.98 23.26
N ASP A 64 -26.34 18.88 23.66
CA ASP A 64 -27.47 18.78 22.70
C ASP A 64 -27.63 20.05 21.85
N SER A 65 -27.22 21.21 22.36
CA SER A 65 -27.22 22.48 21.61
C SER A 65 -26.30 22.45 20.39
N GLU A 66 -25.22 21.66 20.43
CA GLU A 66 -24.23 21.53 19.35
C GLU A 66 -24.53 20.36 18.40
N TYR A 67 -25.60 19.59 18.65
CA TYR A 67 -25.89 18.34 17.96
C TYR A 67 -25.84 18.47 16.44
N LYS A 68 -26.48 19.51 15.87
CA LYS A 68 -26.49 19.73 14.41
C LYS A 68 -25.09 19.98 13.83
N ALA A 69 -24.27 20.75 14.53
CA ALA A 69 -22.90 21.06 14.09
C ALA A 69 -22.00 19.82 14.16
N LYS A 70 -22.13 19.03 15.23
CA LYS A 70 -21.38 17.79 15.43
C LYS A 70 -21.82 16.68 14.48
N LEU A 71 -23.10 16.64 14.12
CA LEU A 71 -23.63 15.74 13.10
C LEU A 71 -23.07 16.07 11.71
N ASP A 72 -23.01 17.36 11.35
CA ASP A 72 -22.36 17.77 10.09
C ASP A 72 -20.87 17.39 10.06
N GLU A 73 -20.16 17.59 11.19
CA GLU A 73 -18.77 17.17 11.37
C GLU A 73 -18.60 15.64 11.15
N LEU A 74 -19.49 14.83 11.74
CA LEU A 74 -19.49 13.38 11.58
C LEU A 74 -19.74 12.97 10.12
N ILE A 75 -20.76 13.53 9.48
CA ILE A 75 -21.11 13.24 8.08
C ILE A 75 -19.92 13.56 7.17
N ARG A 76 -19.32 14.74 7.31
CA ARG A 76 -18.14 15.12 6.53
C ARG A 76 -16.97 14.15 6.72
N ARG A 77 -16.76 13.68 7.95
CA ARG A 77 -15.71 12.70 8.26
C ARG A 77 -15.98 11.33 7.64
N ILE A 78 -17.23 10.87 7.62
CA ILE A 78 -17.65 9.63 6.93
C ILE A 78 -17.37 9.74 5.43
N TYR A 79 -17.71 10.87 4.80
CA TYR A 79 -17.50 11.09 3.37
C TYR A 79 -16.09 11.58 3.00
N LYS A 80 -15.17 11.67 3.97
CA LYS A 80 -13.81 12.22 3.79
C LYS A 80 -13.76 13.61 3.13
N LYS A 81 -14.80 14.43 3.36
CA LYS A 81 -14.87 15.79 2.81
C LYS A 81 -14.35 16.80 3.84
N GLY A 82 -13.32 17.55 3.47
CA GLY A 82 -12.79 18.65 4.31
C GLY A 82 -13.84 19.75 4.51
N LYS A 83 -13.74 20.50 5.63
CA LYS A 83 -14.59 21.69 5.87
C LYS A 83 -14.37 22.79 4.82
N PHE A 84 -13.19 22.78 4.22
CA PHE A 84 -12.73 23.68 3.18
C PHE A 84 -12.21 22.87 2.01
N GLU A 85 -12.62 23.18 0.78
CA GLU A 85 -11.93 22.71 -0.40
C GLU A 85 -10.58 23.43 -0.46
N LYS A 86 -9.48 22.70 -0.66
CA LYS A 86 -8.22 23.34 -1.04
C LYS A 86 -8.53 24.06 -2.35
N ALA A 87 -8.36 25.38 -2.38
CA ALA A 87 -8.45 26.13 -3.63
C ALA A 87 -7.55 25.44 -4.67
N PRO A 88 -8.01 25.30 -5.93
CA PRO A 88 -7.16 24.78 -6.98
C PRO A 88 -5.87 25.59 -6.99
N LEU A 89 -4.74 24.89 -7.09
CA LEU A 89 -3.47 25.55 -7.31
C LEU A 89 -3.63 26.40 -8.58
N GLY A 90 -3.24 27.67 -8.50
CA GLY A 90 -3.25 28.53 -9.68
C GLY A 90 -2.45 27.89 -10.81
N ASN A 91 -2.71 28.29 -12.04
CA ASN A 91 -1.90 27.84 -13.17
C ASN A 91 -0.44 28.14 -12.86
N ILE A 92 0.42 27.15 -13.11
CA ILE A 92 1.86 27.33 -13.07
C ILE A 92 2.17 28.56 -13.95
N PRO A 93 2.86 29.59 -13.42
CA PRO A 93 3.27 30.73 -14.24
C PRO A 93 4.02 30.23 -15.47
N ASP A 94 3.81 30.86 -16.63
CA ASP A 94 4.55 30.49 -17.83
C ASP A 94 6.05 30.76 -17.60
N PHE A 95 6.82 29.69 -17.44
CA PHE A 95 8.26 29.76 -17.20
C PHE A 95 9.08 29.78 -18.49
N GLY A 96 8.42 29.79 -19.67
CA GLY A 96 9.08 29.72 -20.96
C GLY A 96 9.75 28.35 -21.21
N VAL A 97 9.80 27.95 -22.46
CA VAL A 97 10.53 26.73 -22.88
C VAL A 97 12.02 27.09 -22.97
N MET A 98 12.88 26.48 -22.16
CA MET A 98 14.31 26.45 -22.48
C MET A 98 14.50 25.43 -23.60
N ASP A 99 14.67 25.93 -24.81
CA ASP A 99 15.07 25.13 -25.96
C ASP A 99 16.39 24.41 -25.65
N GLN A 100 16.38 23.09 -25.76
CA GLN A 100 17.56 22.25 -25.58
C GLN A 100 18.42 22.26 -26.85
N MET A 101 18.91 23.42 -27.30
CA MET A 101 19.96 23.48 -28.32
C MET A 101 20.80 24.76 -28.20
N SER A 102 21.76 24.74 -27.28
CA SER A 102 23.15 25.11 -27.54
C SER A 102 23.92 25.08 -26.22
N THR A 103 24.73 24.03 -26.03
CA THR A 103 25.74 24.01 -24.98
C THR A 103 26.83 25.02 -25.33
N GLN A 104 26.64 26.27 -24.93
CA GLN A 104 27.76 27.14 -24.57
C GLN A 104 27.54 27.62 -23.14
N VAL A 105 28.32 27.01 -22.25
CA VAL A 105 28.39 27.30 -20.83
C VAL A 105 28.77 28.77 -20.65
N ARG A 106 27.81 29.61 -20.26
CA ARG A 106 28.06 30.81 -19.47
C ARG A 106 27.27 30.67 -18.17
N SER A 107 28.01 30.32 -17.14
CA SER A 107 27.61 30.29 -15.74
C SER A 107 26.91 31.59 -15.34
N VAL A 108 25.63 31.50 -14.97
CA VAL A 108 24.94 32.54 -14.20
C VAL A 108 24.62 31.94 -12.83
N GLU A 109 25.12 32.63 -11.82
CA GLU A 109 25.19 32.22 -10.43
C GLU A 109 23.80 32.10 -9.80
N VAL A 110 23.50 30.91 -9.27
CA VAL A 110 22.37 30.70 -8.38
C VAL A 110 22.75 31.27 -7.00
N PRO A 111 21.93 32.14 -6.38
CA PRO A 111 22.15 32.55 -5.00
C PRO A 111 21.95 31.32 -4.12
N THR A 112 23.06 30.72 -3.73
CA THR A 112 23.12 29.60 -2.81
C THR A 112 22.82 30.14 -1.42
N SER A 113 21.67 29.78 -0.84
CA SER A 113 21.57 29.76 0.62
C SER A 113 22.64 28.78 1.08
N LYS A 114 23.76 29.29 1.60
CA LYS A 114 24.85 28.47 2.10
C LYS A 114 24.26 27.51 3.14
N SER A 115 24.21 26.22 2.80
CA SER A 115 23.87 25.16 3.74
C SER A 115 24.82 25.28 4.92
N VAL A 116 24.31 25.34 6.14
CA VAL A 116 25.09 25.48 7.39
C VAL A 116 26.06 24.30 7.59
N PHE A 117 25.98 23.28 6.76
CA PHE A 117 26.76 22.04 6.81
C PHE A 117 27.82 21.93 5.69
N HIS A 118 28.20 23.05 5.06
CA HIS A 118 29.20 23.07 3.98
C HIS A 118 30.62 22.67 4.43
N ASP A 119 30.85 22.64 5.74
CA ASP A 119 32.07 22.26 6.43
C ASP A 119 32.11 20.76 6.79
N LEU A 120 31.01 20.04 6.60
CA LEU A 120 30.98 18.59 6.82
C LEU A 120 31.50 17.87 5.58
N ASP A 121 32.56 17.08 5.79
CA ASP A 121 33.04 16.11 4.80
C ASP A 121 32.02 14.97 4.70
N LEU A 122 31.00 15.17 3.88
CA LEU A 122 29.93 14.20 3.68
C LEU A 122 30.42 13.07 2.76
N PRO A 123 30.29 11.80 3.17
CA PRO A 123 30.80 10.68 2.39
C PRO A 123 30.10 10.62 1.02
N GLY A 124 30.86 10.93 -0.03
CA GLY A 124 30.42 10.88 -1.41
C GLY A 124 30.63 9.50 -1.99
N VAL A 125 29.63 8.62 -1.94
CA VAL A 125 29.60 7.41 -2.78
C VAL A 125 28.16 7.11 -3.22
N ARG A 126 27.86 7.33 -4.51
CA ARG A 126 26.63 6.84 -5.15
C ARG A 126 26.77 5.36 -5.49
N LYS A 127 26.71 4.49 -4.47
CA LYS A 127 26.25 3.10 -4.66
C LYS A 127 24.73 3.09 -4.60
N VAL A 128 24.08 2.13 -5.27
CA VAL A 128 22.62 1.94 -5.16
C VAL A 128 22.24 1.86 -3.67
N SER A 129 21.48 2.85 -3.20
CA SER A 129 21.08 2.92 -1.80
C SER A 129 19.91 1.97 -1.54
N ASP A 130 19.67 1.63 -0.27
CA ASP A 130 18.50 0.83 0.08
C ASP A 130 17.18 1.59 -0.18
N LEU A 131 17.22 2.93 -0.18
CA LEU A 131 16.10 3.75 -0.63
C LEU A 131 15.83 3.55 -2.12
N ASP A 132 16.86 3.46 -2.95
CA ASP A 132 16.72 3.21 -4.39
C ASP A 132 16.13 1.82 -4.63
N LYS A 133 16.59 0.79 -3.92
CA LYS A 133 16.02 -0.56 -3.98
C LYS A 133 14.56 -0.59 -3.56
N LYS A 134 14.20 0.12 -2.48
CA LYS A 134 12.82 0.22 -2.02
C LYS A 134 11.91 0.89 -3.05
N LYS A 135 12.38 1.99 -3.65
CA LYS A 135 11.66 2.67 -4.75
C LYS A 135 11.48 1.74 -5.95
N PHE A 136 12.53 1.00 -6.31
CA PHE A 136 12.50 0.03 -7.40
C PHE A 136 11.48 -1.08 -7.14
N ILE A 137 11.49 -1.72 -5.97
CA ILE A 137 10.51 -2.75 -5.58
C ILE A 137 9.08 -2.23 -5.66
N ASN A 138 8.81 -1.06 -5.10
CA ASN A 138 7.47 -0.49 -5.14
C ASN A 138 7.01 -0.25 -6.59
N LYS A 139 7.90 0.27 -7.44
CA LYS A 139 7.61 0.47 -8.87
C LYS A 139 7.34 -0.88 -9.56
N SER A 140 8.22 -1.86 -9.38
CA SER A 140 8.08 -3.18 -9.98
C SER A 140 6.82 -3.91 -9.50
N PHE A 141 6.43 -3.77 -8.23
CA PHE A 141 5.19 -4.33 -7.69
C PHE A 141 3.96 -3.77 -8.42
N ILE A 142 3.88 -2.45 -8.59
CA ILE A 142 2.77 -1.79 -9.30
C ILE A 142 2.73 -2.28 -10.75
N GLU A 143 3.89 -2.35 -11.40
CA GLU A 143 4.01 -2.79 -12.79
C GLU A 143 3.59 -4.25 -12.98
N ILE A 144 4.06 -5.16 -12.13
CA ILE A 144 3.66 -6.59 -12.13
C ILE A 144 2.15 -6.71 -11.93
N CYS A 145 1.56 -5.98 -10.97
CA CYS A 145 0.11 -6.00 -10.74
C CYS A 145 -0.67 -5.53 -11.98
N SER A 146 -0.23 -4.46 -12.64
CA SER A 146 -0.84 -3.94 -13.86
C SER A 146 -0.75 -4.94 -15.02
N LEU A 147 0.39 -5.61 -15.16
CA LEU A 147 0.60 -6.62 -16.22
C LEU A 147 -0.26 -7.87 -16.02
N PHE A 148 -0.43 -8.35 -14.78
CA PHE A 148 -1.38 -9.43 -14.48
C PHE A 148 -2.83 -9.03 -14.81
N GLU A 149 -3.22 -7.81 -14.46
CA GLU A 149 -4.56 -7.29 -14.75
C GLU A 149 -4.80 -7.22 -16.27
N GLN A 150 -3.84 -6.68 -17.04
CA GLN A 150 -3.90 -6.68 -18.50
C GLN A 150 -3.98 -8.09 -19.10
N LEU A 151 -3.22 -9.04 -18.56
CA LEU A 151 -3.23 -10.43 -18.99
C LEU A 151 -4.62 -11.07 -18.77
N PHE A 152 -5.21 -10.88 -17.59
CA PHE A 152 -6.53 -11.45 -17.27
C PHE A 152 -7.65 -10.75 -18.04
N ASP A 153 -7.56 -9.44 -18.26
CA ASP A 153 -8.48 -8.72 -19.15
C ASP A 153 -8.44 -9.27 -20.58
N GLN A 154 -7.24 -9.51 -21.12
CA GLN A 154 -7.08 -10.12 -22.44
C GLN A 154 -7.68 -11.53 -22.49
N LEU A 155 -7.49 -12.32 -21.42
CA LEU A 155 -8.02 -13.67 -21.32
C LEU A 155 -9.56 -13.69 -21.27
N SER A 156 -10.16 -12.76 -20.52
CA SER A 156 -11.62 -12.61 -20.42
C SER A 156 -12.26 -12.21 -21.75
N ARG A 157 -11.60 -11.34 -22.52
CA ARG A 157 -12.05 -10.98 -23.88
C ARG A 157 -11.99 -12.14 -24.87
N LYS A 158 -11.02 -13.05 -24.70
CA LYS A 158 -10.79 -14.16 -25.64
C LYS A 158 -11.61 -15.41 -25.30
N HIS A 159 -11.93 -15.63 -24.04
CA HIS A 159 -12.62 -16.83 -23.56
C HIS A 159 -13.87 -16.45 -22.77
N SER A 160 -15.05 -16.67 -23.36
CA SER A 160 -16.35 -16.30 -22.77
C SER A 160 -16.71 -17.02 -21.46
N GLY A 161 -15.94 -18.04 -21.08
CA GLY A 161 -16.08 -18.72 -19.79
C GLY A 161 -15.14 -18.21 -18.71
N PHE A 162 -14.17 -17.35 -19.04
CA PHE A 162 -13.19 -16.84 -18.09
C PHE A 162 -13.59 -15.47 -17.56
N GLU A 163 -13.61 -15.36 -16.24
CA GLU A 163 -13.84 -14.13 -15.51
C GLU A 163 -12.79 -14.01 -14.40
N PHE A 164 -12.48 -12.79 -13.98
CA PHE A 164 -11.63 -12.57 -12.82
C PHE A 164 -12.15 -11.42 -11.98
N SER A 165 -11.85 -11.47 -10.68
CA SER A 165 -11.98 -10.32 -9.80
C SER A 165 -10.59 -9.83 -9.38
N SER A 166 -10.49 -8.53 -9.12
CA SER A 166 -9.28 -7.91 -8.59
C SER A 166 -9.60 -7.13 -7.32
N GLU A 167 -8.83 -7.36 -6.26
CA GLU A 167 -8.99 -6.72 -4.97
C GLU A 167 -7.68 -6.08 -4.52
N GLN A 168 -7.68 -4.76 -4.32
CA GLN A 168 -6.58 -4.06 -3.68
C GLN A 168 -6.76 -4.14 -2.16
N ILE A 169 -5.92 -4.94 -1.48
CA ILE A 169 -6.02 -5.12 -0.03
C ILE A 169 -5.40 -3.92 0.70
N ASN A 170 -4.23 -3.46 0.23
CA ASN A 170 -3.57 -2.23 0.67
C ASN A 170 -2.53 -1.81 -0.38
N ASN A 171 -1.76 -0.74 -0.14
CA ASN A 171 -0.77 -0.23 -1.11
C ASN A 171 0.38 -1.19 -1.45
N GLN A 172 0.51 -2.29 -0.72
CA GLN A 172 1.57 -3.28 -0.84
C GLN A 172 1.04 -4.69 -1.07
N LYS A 173 -0.27 -4.86 -1.30
CA LYS A 173 -0.90 -6.17 -1.47
C LYS A 173 -2.10 -6.11 -2.40
N LYS A 174 -2.11 -6.99 -3.41
CA LYS A 174 -3.18 -7.16 -4.37
C LYS A 174 -3.54 -8.65 -4.51
N LEU A 175 -4.82 -8.92 -4.74
CA LEU A 175 -5.36 -10.25 -4.95
C LEU A 175 -6.12 -10.28 -6.28
N PHE A 176 -5.94 -11.36 -7.02
CA PHE A 176 -6.75 -11.73 -8.17
C PHE A 176 -7.40 -13.09 -7.90
N LEU A 177 -8.70 -13.21 -8.12
CA LEU A 177 -9.41 -14.49 -8.10
C LEU A 177 -9.85 -14.81 -9.51
N LEU A 178 -9.57 -16.03 -9.96
CA LEU A 178 -9.72 -16.45 -11.34
C LEU A 178 -10.83 -17.50 -11.43
N TYR A 179 -11.81 -17.25 -12.28
CA TYR A 179 -13.02 -18.03 -12.41
C TYR A 179 -13.15 -18.62 -13.82
N LEU A 180 -13.60 -19.87 -13.88
CA LEU A 180 -14.00 -20.53 -15.12
C LEU A 180 -15.43 -21.05 -14.98
N HIS A 181 -16.32 -20.61 -15.87
CA HIS A 181 -17.76 -20.90 -15.82
C HIS A 181 -18.38 -20.61 -14.44
N GLY A 182 -17.98 -19.48 -13.83
CA GLY A 182 -18.46 -19.06 -12.50
C GLY A 182 -17.83 -19.77 -11.30
N ASN A 183 -16.97 -20.78 -11.51
CA ASN A 183 -16.28 -21.48 -10.43
C ASN A 183 -14.86 -20.95 -10.26
N GLN A 184 -14.43 -20.68 -9.02
CA GLN A 184 -13.06 -20.28 -8.75
C GLN A 184 -12.12 -21.46 -9.04
N VAL A 185 -11.25 -21.30 -10.02
CA VAL A 185 -10.28 -22.33 -10.43
C VAL A 185 -8.88 -22.04 -9.91
N SER A 186 -8.55 -20.77 -9.68
CA SER A 186 -7.25 -20.35 -9.17
C SER A 186 -7.31 -18.94 -8.60
N GLY A 187 -6.20 -18.47 -8.07
CA GLY A 187 -6.01 -17.08 -7.67
C GLY A 187 -4.54 -16.71 -7.73
N VAL A 188 -4.27 -15.41 -7.61
CA VAL A 188 -2.92 -14.85 -7.48
C VAL A 188 -2.93 -13.77 -6.42
N LYS A 189 -2.20 -13.99 -5.33
CA LYS A 189 -1.93 -13.00 -4.29
C LYS A 189 -0.51 -12.48 -4.46
N ILE A 190 -0.35 -11.17 -4.50
CA ILE A 190 0.92 -10.48 -4.68
C ILE A 190 1.09 -9.50 -3.52
N TRP A 191 2.24 -9.51 -2.85
CA TRP A 191 2.52 -8.56 -1.78
C TRP A 191 3.99 -8.20 -1.68
N ILE A 192 4.29 -7.06 -1.05
CA ILE A 192 5.66 -6.70 -0.67
C ILE A 192 5.93 -7.27 0.73
N GLY A 193 7.00 -8.04 0.88
CA GLY A 193 7.44 -8.68 2.11
C GLY A 193 8.49 -9.76 1.84
N GLY A 194 8.57 -10.76 2.72
CA GLY A 194 9.46 -11.91 2.53
C GLY A 194 9.68 -12.67 3.83
N LEU A 195 10.74 -13.49 3.86
CA LEU A 195 11.03 -14.41 4.96
C LEU A 195 11.56 -13.70 6.22
N SER A 196 12.01 -12.44 6.10
CA SER A 196 12.59 -11.65 7.18
C SER A 196 11.82 -10.35 7.41
N TYR A 197 11.81 -9.83 8.63
CA TYR A 197 11.06 -8.61 8.99
C TYR A 197 11.42 -7.36 8.16
N ASP A 198 12.64 -7.29 7.65
CA ASP A 198 13.16 -6.16 6.84
C ASP A 198 13.26 -6.49 5.33
N SER A 199 12.63 -7.59 4.89
CA SER A 199 12.71 -7.98 3.47
C SER A 199 11.80 -7.11 2.60
N ASN A 200 12.42 -6.33 1.71
CA ASN A 200 11.76 -5.62 0.60
C ASN A 200 11.80 -6.52 -0.64
N SER A 201 11.10 -7.64 -0.62
CA SER A 201 10.90 -8.50 -1.80
C SER A 201 9.43 -8.47 -2.23
N ILE A 202 9.15 -8.90 -3.45
CA ILE A 202 7.79 -9.11 -3.94
C ILE A 202 7.50 -10.60 -3.84
N CYS A 203 6.53 -10.97 -3.03
CA CYS A 203 6.10 -12.34 -2.86
C CYS A 203 4.82 -12.60 -3.66
N LEU A 204 4.74 -13.79 -4.26
CA LEU A 204 3.53 -14.26 -4.92
C LEU A 204 3.10 -15.60 -4.35
N SER A 205 1.80 -15.77 -4.22
CA SER A 205 1.16 -17.04 -3.93
C SER A 205 0.03 -17.25 -4.91
N TYR A 206 -0.04 -18.43 -5.51
CA TYR A 206 -1.05 -18.77 -6.50
C TYR A 206 -1.52 -20.21 -6.32
N GLY A 207 -2.75 -20.46 -6.78
CA GLY A 207 -3.40 -21.76 -6.70
C GLY A 207 -4.85 -21.66 -6.23
N ASN A 208 -5.47 -22.81 -6.00
CA ASN A 208 -6.91 -22.91 -5.80
C ASN A 208 -7.34 -22.45 -4.40
N HIS A 209 -6.42 -22.45 -3.44
CA HIS A 209 -6.67 -22.06 -2.05
C HIS A 209 -5.73 -20.94 -1.64
N ILE A 210 -6.18 -19.69 -1.78
CA ILE A 210 -5.42 -18.53 -1.33
C ILE A 210 -5.93 -18.04 0.01
N ASN A 211 -5.02 -17.96 0.99
CA ASN A 211 -5.29 -17.24 2.22
C ASN A 211 -4.76 -15.80 2.13
N VAL A 212 -5.67 -14.84 2.07
CA VAL A 212 -5.38 -13.40 1.93
C VAL A 212 -4.72 -12.81 3.19
N ARG A 213 -4.95 -13.43 4.36
CA ARG A 213 -4.50 -12.92 5.66
C ARG A 213 -3.13 -13.45 6.09
N LEU A 214 -2.68 -14.59 5.52
CA LEU A 214 -1.42 -15.24 5.87
C LEU A 214 -0.33 -14.91 4.85
N ASP A 215 0.68 -14.13 5.24
CA ASP A 215 1.81 -13.74 4.37
C ASP A 215 3.07 -14.58 4.60
N SER A 216 2.93 -15.70 5.29
CA SER A 216 4.02 -16.64 5.62
C SER A 216 4.19 -17.77 4.61
N SER A 217 3.35 -17.82 3.57
CA SER A 217 3.40 -18.85 2.52
C SER A 217 3.35 -18.19 1.15
N MET A 218 4.37 -18.48 0.33
CA MET A 218 4.58 -17.94 -1.00
C MET A 218 5.09 -19.04 -1.94
N ASN A 219 4.70 -18.97 -3.20
CA ASN A 219 5.24 -19.80 -4.26
C ASN A 219 6.50 -19.16 -4.86
N GLU A 220 6.48 -17.84 -5.02
CA GLU A 220 7.58 -17.09 -5.61
C GLU A 220 8.00 -15.95 -4.69
N MET A 221 9.30 -15.69 -4.63
CA MET A 221 9.88 -14.52 -3.97
C MET A 221 10.83 -13.83 -4.92
N ILE A 222 10.58 -12.55 -5.22
CA ILE A 222 11.33 -11.74 -6.17
C ILE A 222 12.07 -10.66 -5.39
N SER A 223 13.39 -10.63 -5.50
CA SER A 223 14.24 -9.66 -4.84
C SER A 223 14.88 -8.70 -5.85
N VAL A 224 15.42 -7.59 -5.37
CA VAL A 224 16.28 -6.73 -6.20
C VAL A 224 17.70 -7.24 -6.15
N ASP A 225 18.31 -7.37 -7.32
CA ASP A 225 19.75 -7.54 -7.46
C ASP A 225 20.35 -6.33 -8.18
N VAL A 226 21.64 -6.10 -8.03
CA VAL A 226 22.36 -5.03 -8.74
C VAL A 226 23.37 -5.70 -9.67
N ASN A 227 23.20 -5.50 -10.98
CA ASN A 227 24.07 -6.11 -11.96
C ASN A 227 25.48 -5.46 -11.96
N GLN A 228 26.41 -6.05 -12.72
CA GLN A 228 27.79 -5.54 -12.84
C GLN A 228 27.86 -4.10 -13.41
N GLN A 229 26.80 -3.62 -14.04
CA GLN A 229 26.66 -2.27 -14.60
C GLN A 229 25.99 -1.29 -13.62
N ASN A 230 25.81 -1.68 -12.35
CA ASN A 230 25.17 -0.89 -11.29
C ASN A 230 23.69 -0.55 -11.58
N GLN A 231 23.00 -1.41 -12.32
CA GLN A 231 21.56 -1.29 -12.59
C GLN A 231 20.79 -2.28 -11.71
N MET A 232 19.65 -1.80 -11.19
CA MET A 232 18.73 -2.64 -10.42
C MET A 232 17.94 -3.55 -11.37
N ILE A 233 17.94 -4.85 -11.08
CA ILE A 233 17.20 -5.87 -11.79
C ILE A 233 16.33 -6.66 -10.81
N LEU A 234 15.27 -7.27 -11.31
CA LEU A 234 14.52 -8.25 -10.53
C LEU A 234 15.25 -9.60 -10.56
N LYS A 235 15.01 -10.43 -9.55
CA LYS A 235 15.53 -11.79 -9.49
C LYS A 235 14.59 -12.67 -8.68
N ILE A 236 14.07 -13.72 -9.32
CA ILE A 236 13.31 -14.75 -8.62
C ILE A 236 14.28 -15.54 -7.75
N THR A 237 14.15 -15.40 -6.43
CA THR A 237 15.09 -15.93 -5.43
C THR A 237 14.60 -17.23 -4.81
N LEU A 238 13.29 -17.40 -4.71
CA LEU A 238 12.65 -18.65 -4.31
C LEU A 238 11.61 -18.98 -5.37
N SER A 239 11.78 -20.10 -6.04
CA SER A 239 10.81 -20.61 -7.00
C SER A 239 10.63 -22.11 -6.84
N PHE A 240 9.38 -22.54 -6.78
CA PHE A 240 9.05 -23.96 -6.82
C PHE A 240 8.86 -24.48 -8.26
N PHE A 241 8.67 -23.59 -9.25
CA PHE A 241 8.24 -23.98 -10.60
C PHE A 241 8.90 -23.21 -11.77
N THR A 242 9.48 -22.03 -11.55
CA THR A 242 10.16 -21.22 -12.58
C THR A 242 11.68 -21.46 -12.58
N LYS A 243 12.28 -21.56 -13.77
CA LYS A 243 13.74 -21.75 -13.97
C LYS A 243 14.44 -20.54 -14.61
N HIS A 244 13.77 -19.39 -14.71
CA HIS A 244 14.29 -18.23 -15.44
C HIS A 244 14.92 -17.17 -14.52
N GLU A 245 16.12 -16.69 -14.90
CA GLU A 245 16.69 -15.44 -14.42
C GLU A 245 15.83 -14.29 -14.96
N SER A 246 14.73 -14.00 -14.27
CA SER A 246 13.77 -12.97 -14.70
C SER A 246 14.35 -11.58 -14.44
N VAL A 247 14.41 -10.71 -15.45
CA VAL A 247 15.11 -9.42 -15.37
C VAL A 247 14.13 -8.25 -15.22
N THR A 248 12.95 -8.36 -15.84
CA THR A 248 11.92 -7.30 -15.89
C THR A 248 10.58 -7.74 -15.29
N PRO A 249 9.68 -6.81 -14.92
CA PRO A 249 8.30 -7.11 -14.53
C PRO A 249 7.53 -7.98 -15.54
N GLU A 250 7.76 -7.75 -16.84
CA GLU A 250 7.14 -8.55 -17.91
C GLU A 250 7.62 -10.00 -17.90
N ASP A 251 8.93 -10.21 -17.76
CA ASP A 251 9.51 -11.55 -17.71
C ASP A 251 8.96 -12.34 -16.53
N VAL A 252 8.81 -11.69 -15.36
CA VAL A 252 8.21 -12.27 -14.17
C VAL A 252 6.79 -12.76 -14.46
N VAL A 253 5.94 -11.90 -15.02
CA VAL A 253 4.52 -12.24 -15.29
C VAL A 253 4.42 -13.36 -16.31
N ARG A 254 5.22 -13.31 -17.39
CA ARG A 254 5.27 -14.37 -18.41
C ARG A 254 5.75 -15.70 -17.83
N ALA A 255 6.80 -15.68 -17.00
CA ALA A 255 7.35 -16.87 -16.37
C ALA A 255 6.28 -17.54 -15.49
N ILE A 256 5.64 -16.78 -14.59
CA ILE A 256 4.63 -17.29 -13.66
C ILE A 256 3.38 -17.79 -14.40
N TRP A 257 2.94 -17.07 -15.44
CA TRP A 257 1.83 -17.52 -16.27
C TRP A 257 2.14 -18.88 -16.89
N THR A 258 3.29 -19.00 -17.56
CA THR A 258 3.67 -20.20 -18.31
C THR A 258 3.93 -21.40 -17.40
N SER A 259 4.59 -21.20 -16.26
CA SER A 259 5.00 -22.29 -15.37
C SER A 259 3.90 -22.79 -14.44
N SER A 260 2.93 -21.95 -14.09
CA SER A 260 2.08 -22.21 -12.92
C SER A 260 0.60 -21.92 -13.12
N LEU A 261 0.25 -20.84 -13.82
CA LEU A 261 -1.17 -20.47 -13.98
C LEU A 261 -1.80 -21.14 -15.19
N ALA A 262 -1.12 -21.19 -16.33
CA ALA A 262 -1.67 -21.69 -17.59
C ALA A 262 -2.27 -23.10 -17.49
N HIS A 263 -1.65 -24.00 -16.72
CA HIS A 263 -2.15 -25.37 -16.53
C HIS A 263 -3.49 -25.46 -15.80
N SER A 264 -3.85 -24.45 -15.02
CA SER A 264 -5.12 -24.38 -14.30
C SER A 264 -6.30 -24.10 -15.25
N PHE A 265 -6.00 -23.65 -16.47
CA PHE A 265 -6.97 -23.32 -17.50
C PHE A 265 -6.85 -24.31 -18.65
N LYS A 266 -7.55 -25.45 -18.53
CA LYS A 266 -7.80 -26.33 -19.67
C LYS A 266 -9.03 -25.80 -20.40
N PHE A 267 -8.77 -24.98 -21.42
CA PHE A 267 -9.80 -24.54 -22.36
C PHE A 267 -10.22 -25.68 -23.30
#